data_AF-A0A810NM52-F1
#
_entry.id   AF-A0A810NM52-F1
#
_cell.length_a   1.000
_cell.length_b   1.000
_cell.length_c   1.000
_cell.angle_alpha   90.00
_cell.angle_beta   90.00
_cell.angle_gamma   90.00
#
_symmetry.space_group_name_H-M   'P 1'
#
loop_
_entity.id
_entity.type
_entity.pdbx_description
1 polymer ?
#
loop_
_entity_poly.entity_id
_entity_poly.type
_entity_poly.pdbx_seq_one_letter_code
_entity_poly.pdbx_strand_id
1 'polypeptide(L)' 'MYFQRVPEGKVVKNRVHLDVRVGTGLKGEERVAALEAECARLVALGATRVHLWRADEYNESCLLMQDVEGNEFCLD' A
#
# COMPACT_ATOMS: atom_id res chain seq x y z
N MET A 1 5.47 -13.76 1.96
CA MET A 1 5.37 -13.55 0.51
C MET A 1 6.78 -13.35 -0.03
N TYR A 2 7.11 -13.88 -1.20
CA TYR A 2 8.44 -13.75 -1.81
C TYR A 2 8.25 -13.44 -3.29
N PHE A 3 8.84 -12.34 -3.76
CA PHE A 3 8.86 -11.98 -5.17
C PHE A 3 10.13 -12.57 -5.80
N GLN A 4 9.95 -13.39 -6.84
CA GLN A 4 11.07 -13.99 -7.56
C GLN A 4 11.74 -12.91 -8.41
N ARG A 5 13.04 -12.70 -8.20
CA ARG A 5 13.83 -11.82 -9.05
C ARG A 5 14.03 -12.43 -10.43
N VAL A 6 13.83 -11.60 -11.44
CA VAL A 6 14.05 -11.90 -12.87
C VAL A 6 14.93 -10.79 -13.46
N PRO A 7 15.72 -11.06 -14.52
CA PRO A 7 16.64 -10.07 -15.08
C PRO A 7 15.92 -8.89 -15.76
N GLU A 8 14.67 -9.07 -16.16
CA GLU A 8 13.86 -8.02 -16.79
C GLU A 8 13.39 -6.97 -15.77
N GLY A 9 13.61 -5.70 -16.09
CA GLY A 9 13.03 -4.60 -15.32
C GLY A 9 11.51 -4.49 -15.50
N LYS A 10 10.83 -3.87 -14.53
CA LYS A 10 9.40 -3.56 -14.62
C LYS A 10 9.16 -2.51 -15.72
N VAL A 11 8.25 -2.80 -16.65
CA VAL A 11 7.87 -1.89 -17.76
C VAL A 11 6.41 -1.45 -17.73
N VAL A 12 5.56 -2.16 -16.99
CA VAL A 12 4.12 -1.87 -16.84
C VAL A 12 3.69 -2.15 -15.40
N LYS A 13 2.49 -1.66 -15.04
CA LYS A 13 1.86 -1.97 -13.75
C LYS A 13 1.68 -3.49 -13.56
N ASN A 14 1.76 -3.94 -12.31
CA ASN A 14 1.42 -5.32 -11.97
C ASN A 14 -0.02 -5.65 -12.38
N ARG A 15 -0.24 -6.86 -12.92
CA ARG A 15 -1.58 -7.40 -13.24
C ARG A 15 -2.26 -8.06 -12.03
N VAL A 16 -1.73 -7.80 -10.84
CA VAL A 16 -2.22 -8.24 -9.54
C VAL A 16 -2.35 -7.02 -8.66
N HIS A 17 -3.42 -6.96 -7.88
CA HIS A 17 -3.61 -6.01 -6.80
C HIS A 17 -3.37 -6.75 -5.48
N LEU A 18 -2.46 -6.25 -4.64
CA LEU A 18 -2.14 -6.82 -3.34
C LEU A 18 -2.55 -5.84 -2.25
N ASP A 19 -3.35 -6.30 -1.29
CA ASP A 19 -3.73 -5.54 -0.11
C ASP A 19 -3.11 -6.14 1.16
N VAL A 20 -2.52 -5.28 1.98
CA VAL A 20 -2.03 -5.61 3.32
C VAL A 20 -3.00 -5.01 4.33
N ARG A 21 -3.63 -5.88 5.13
CA ARG A 21 -4.67 -5.46 6.08
C ARG A 21 -4.07 -4.77 7.31
N VAL A 22 -4.41 -3.51 7.53
CA VAL A 22 -3.97 -2.64 8.63
C VAL A 22 -5.15 -1.98 9.32
N GLY A 23 -6.20 -1.63 8.58
CA GLY A 23 -7.35 -0.86 9.09
C GLY A 23 -8.56 -1.71 9.47
N THR A 24 -8.41 -3.01 9.71
CA THR A 24 -9.53 -3.92 10.01
C THR A 24 -10.36 -3.41 11.19
N GLY A 25 -11.65 -3.15 10.95
CA GLY A 25 -12.58 -2.66 11.97
C GLY A 25 -12.50 -1.16 12.26
N LEU A 26 -11.54 -0.44 11.66
CA LEU A 26 -11.38 1.00 11.81
C LEU A 26 -12.09 1.74 10.67
N LYS A 27 -12.54 2.97 10.92
CA LYS A 27 -13.20 3.84 9.92
C LYS A 27 -12.73 5.29 10.03
N GLY A 28 -12.99 6.07 8.98
CA GLY A 28 -12.72 7.51 8.96
C GLY A 28 -11.27 7.85 9.31
N GLU A 29 -11.07 8.88 10.15
CA GLU A 29 -9.72 9.34 10.53
C GLU A 29 -8.93 8.31 11.34
N GLU A 30 -9.59 7.44 12.12
CA GLU A 30 -8.90 6.39 12.88
C GLU A 30 -8.24 5.39 11.93
N ARG A 31 -8.96 5.01 10.87
CA ARG A 31 -8.42 4.17 9.80
C ARG A 31 -7.26 4.87 9.09
N VAL A 32 -7.45 6.13 8.69
CA VAL A 32 -6.39 6.91 8.02
C VAL A 32 -5.12 7.01 8.89
N ALA A 33 -5.28 7.22 10.19
CA ALA A 33 -4.15 7.27 11.12
C ALA A 33 -3.40 5.93 11.19
N ALA A 34 -4.12 4.80 11.21
CA ALA A 34 -3.51 3.47 11.17
C ALA A 34 -2.73 3.22 9.86
N LEU A 35 -3.32 3.61 8.72
CA LEU A 35 -2.65 3.50 7.41
C LEU A 35 -1.38 4.36 7.34
N GLU A 36 -1.43 5.61 7.80
CA GLU A 36 -0.27 6.51 7.79
C GLU A 36 0.82 6.07 8.79
N ALA A 37 0.44 5.49 9.94
CA ALA A 37 1.40 4.93 10.90
C ALA A 37 2.17 3.75 10.30
N GLU A 38 1.48 2.82 9.64
CA GLU A 38 2.13 1.69 8.97
C GLU A 38 2.92 2.14 7.74
N CYS A 39 2.40 3.12 6.98
CA CYS A 39 3.13 3.76 5.89
C CYS A 39 4.48 4.31 6.39
N ALA A 40 4.50 5.06 7.49
CA ALA A 40 5.72 5.61 8.07
C ALA A 40 6.74 4.52 8.45
N ARG A 41 6.27 3.42 9.04
CA ARG A 41 7.12 2.26 9.35
C ARG A 41 7.72 1.64 8.08
N LEU A 42 6.93 1.47 7.02
CA LEU A 42 7.38 0.87 5.77
C LEU A 42 8.32 1.80 4.98
N VAL A 43 8.07 3.12 5.00
CA VAL A 43 8.98 4.11 4.42
C VAL A 43 10.36 4.04 5.07
N ALA A 44 10.42 3.90 6.41
CA ALA A 44 11.69 3.71 7.12
C ALA A 44 12.43 2.42 6.71
N LEU A 45 11.73 1.45 6.12
CA LEU A 45 12.30 0.20 5.58
C LEU A 45 12.60 0.26 4.07
N GLY A 46 12.39 1.41 3.43
CA GLY A 46 12.68 1.64 2.01
C GLY A 46 11.49 1.57 1.06
N ALA A 47 10.27 1.39 1.57
CA ALA A 47 9.07 1.52 0.73
C ALA A 47 8.81 2.98 0.34
N THR A 48 8.04 3.19 -0.72
CA THR A 48 7.65 4.52 -1.20
C THR A 48 6.15 4.74 -1.03
N ARG A 49 5.77 5.87 -0.42
CA ARG A 49 4.38 6.35 -0.35
C ARG A 49 3.95 6.90 -1.69
N VAL A 50 2.87 6.39 -2.25
CA VAL A 50 2.39 6.80 -3.58
C VAL A 50 1.14 7.67 -3.47
N HIS A 51 0.05 7.16 -2.91
CA HIS A 51 -1.21 7.89 -2.87
C HIS A 51 -2.14 7.41 -1.76
N LEU A 52 -2.74 8.35 -1.02
CA LEU A 52 -3.81 8.07 -0.07
C LEU A 52 -5.15 8.33 -0.75
N TRP A 53 -5.97 7.30 -0.87
CA TRP A 53 -7.39 7.43 -1.20
C TRP A 53 -8.17 7.54 0.10
N ARG A 54 -8.87 8.65 0.30
CA ARG A 54 -9.78 8.82 1.42
C ARG A 54 -11.12 8.16 1.11
N ALA A 55 -11.77 7.66 2.16
CA ALA A 55 -13.08 7.03 2.07
C ALA A 55 -14.09 7.96 1.38
N ASP A 56 -14.97 7.35 0.60
CA ASP A 56 -16.12 7.99 -0.04
C ASP A 56 -17.42 7.27 0.37
N GLU A 57 -18.51 7.46 -0.37
CA GLU A 57 -19.80 6.80 -0.08
C GLU A 57 -19.73 5.27 -0.24
N TYR A 58 -18.78 4.75 -1.02
CA TYR A 58 -18.72 3.34 -1.42
C TYR A 58 -17.46 2.62 -0.92
N ASN A 59 -16.35 3.34 -0.75
CA ASN A 59 -15.04 2.78 -0.48
C ASN A 59 -14.50 3.26 0.87
N GLU A 60 -13.80 2.37 1.57
CA GLU A 60 -13.00 2.71 2.73
C GLU A 60 -11.66 3.32 2.29
N SER A 61 -11.01 4.09 3.18
CA SER A 61 -9.70 4.68 2.87
C SER A 61 -8.65 3.60 2.61
N CYS A 62 -7.76 3.79 1.65
CA CYS A 62 -6.63 2.91 1.41
C CYS A 62 -5.40 3.71 0.98
N LEU A 63 -4.20 3.16 1.21
CA LEU A 63 -2.95 3.87 0.93
C LEU A 63 -2.06 3.03 0.01
N LEU A 64 -1.89 3.50 -1.23
CA LEU A 64 -1.03 2.89 -2.23
C LEU A 64 0.44 3.13 -1.92
N MET A 65 1.21 2.04 -1.94
CA MET A 65 2.63 1.97 -1.67
C MET A 65 3.38 1.25 -2.80
N GLN A 66 4.68 1.48 -2.86
CA GLN A 66 5.62 0.66 -3.63
C GLN A 66 6.70 0.08 -2.72
N ASP A 67 7.10 -1.17 -2.96
CA ASP A 67 8.27 -1.75 -2.29
C ASP A 67 9.58 -1.23 -2.90
N VAL A 68 10.72 -1.74 -2.40
CA VAL A 68 12.06 -1.35 -2.85
C VAL A 68 12.36 -1.73 -4.32
N GLU A 69 11.56 -2.60 -4.93
CA GLU A 69 11.68 -3.03 -6.33
C GLU A 69 10.60 -2.39 -7.22
N GLY A 70 9.77 -1.48 -6.67
CA GLY A 70 8.72 -0.77 -7.40
C GLY A 70 7.43 -1.58 -7.60
N ASN A 71 7.22 -2.67 -6.85
CA ASN A 71 5.96 -3.40 -6.89
C ASN A 71 4.88 -2.68 -6.08
N GLU A 72 3.68 -2.57 -6.65
CA GLU A 72 2.56 -1.89 -6.02
C GLU A 72 1.80 -2.80 -5.04
N PHE A 73 1.42 -2.23 -3.90
CA PHE A 73 0.49 -2.82 -2.94
C PHE A 73 -0.28 -1.71 -2.19
N CYS A 74 -1.44 -2.01 -1.64
CA CYS A 74 -2.19 -1.09 -0.81
C CYS A 74 -2.14 -1.50 0.66
N LEU A 75 -2.10 -0.51 1.55
CA LEU A 75 -2.50 -0.67 2.94
C LEU A 75 -4.02 -0.47 3.01
N ASP A 76 -4.70 -1.42 3.64
CA ASP A 76 -6.15 -1.49 3.75
C ASP A 76 -6.60 -1.78 5.19
#